data_AF-A0A7R9BUI5-F1
#
_entry.id   AF-A0A7R9BUI5-F1
#
_cell.length_a   1.000
_cell.length_b   1.000
_cell.length_c   1.000
_cell.angle_alpha   90.00
_cell.angle_beta   90.00
_cell.angle_gamma   90.00
#
_symmetry.space_group_name_H-M   'P 1'
#
loop_
_entity.id
_entity.type
_entity.pdbx_description
1 polymer ?
#
loop_
_entity_poly.entity_id
_entity_poly.type
_entity_poly.pdbx_seq_one_letter_code
_entity_poly.pdbx_strand_id
1 'polypeptide(L)'
;MASEAFPQLTKRAPDFKGKAVVNGVFKDISLDDYKGKYLVLFFYPLDFTFVCPTEIIAFSERAEEFRKIGCEVIACSTDSVFSHLGWINTPRKQGGLGPMDIPLLADQSGAISKAYGVYKADECIAFRGLFIIDDKQNLRQITINDLPVGRDVGETLRLVQAFQFTDKNGEVSCIAQVANWGQIRHSRKLLFFRYLLYGVNPGEGFNLSRDVYLRLAAVVRKLVEDDDWTLVLPPWGPTYHWRKAEELSGKKQFKIRWSEFFDVSSLKRFIPVIELENFISIAHDSAEVDIVYVLQRFSEGWEASGWVNKWEIRTCLDPLRYEETANGYSAWFWGFNNIKAKAVTCVSFQGHSTQAVELVKKSGKRTVMLDRAETILHDSFGDANHWNARRSMRFAAHLIDVAAKFRSKFLNSVDETDGTKVTDDWQNFKPIRGAARGGPYLAVHLRRNDFLEGRKSRTPSLPKAAERIRRELQRLELKKVFIATDGSGADVGALRELLEPEFQLFVFTGTPERIKKFHAGGVAIIDQIICSHARVFIGTYESTFSFRIQEEREILGFMEDSTFNIFCGDENESCEGSTRWTIQYS
;
A
#
# COMPACT_ATOMS: atom_id res chain seq x y z
N MET A 1 21.51 -5.23 -53.45
CA MET A 1 21.10 -4.81 -52.08
C MET A 1 19.69 -5.34 -51.85
N ALA A 2 19.56 -6.55 -51.30
CA ALA A 2 18.28 -6.97 -50.72
C ALA A 2 18.29 -6.45 -49.28
N SER A 3 17.36 -5.57 -48.94
CA SER A 3 17.21 -5.09 -47.56
C SER A 3 17.01 -6.31 -46.64
N GLU A 4 17.83 -6.44 -45.59
CA GLU A 4 17.58 -7.37 -44.49
C GLU A 4 16.23 -7.00 -43.86
N ALA A 5 15.19 -7.69 -44.31
CA ALA A 5 13.82 -7.40 -43.90
C ALA A 5 13.61 -7.97 -42.50
N PHE A 6 13.45 -7.09 -41.52
CA PHE A 6 13.05 -7.48 -40.17
C PHE A 6 11.74 -8.27 -40.20
N PRO A 7 11.59 -9.33 -39.39
CA PRO A 7 10.34 -10.06 -39.34
C PRO A 7 9.20 -9.13 -38.90
N GLN A 8 8.10 -9.15 -39.65
CA GLN A 8 6.98 -8.25 -39.41
C GLN A 8 5.99 -8.86 -38.42
N LEU A 9 5.50 -8.04 -37.49
CA LEU A 9 4.39 -8.42 -36.62
C LEU A 9 3.16 -8.80 -37.46
N THR A 10 2.34 -9.72 -36.94
CA THR A 10 1.13 -10.26 -37.58
C THR A 10 1.35 -11.09 -38.85
N LYS A 11 2.61 -11.29 -39.27
CA LYS A 11 2.98 -12.19 -40.36
C LYS A 11 3.54 -13.49 -39.81
N ARG A 12 3.57 -14.55 -40.64
CA ARG A 12 4.19 -15.83 -40.28
C ARG A 12 5.64 -15.58 -39.87
N ALA A 13 6.05 -16.15 -38.74
CA ALA A 13 7.43 -16.08 -38.28
C ALA A 13 8.37 -16.72 -39.31
N PRO A 14 9.62 -16.24 -39.44
CA PRO A 14 10.61 -16.87 -40.30
C PRO A 14 10.76 -18.36 -39.96
N ASP A 15 10.77 -19.21 -40.98
CA ASP A 15 10.90 -20.65 -40.78
C ASP A 15 12.30 -21.00 -40.25
N PHE A 16 12.36 -22.01 -39.39
CA PHE A 16 13.63 -22.54 -38.90
C PHE A 16 13.58 -24.07 -38.84
N LYS A 17 14.74 -24.68 -39.09
CA LYS A 17 14.98 -26.10 -38.92
C LYS A 17 16.43 -26.31 -38.53
N GLY A 18 16.67 -27.05 -37.45
CA GLY A 18 18.03 -27.28 -36.97
C GLY A 18 18.11 -28.37 -35.92
N LYS A 19 19.35 -28.70 -35.55
CA LYS A 19 19.65 -29.63 -34.46
C LYS A 19 19.57 -28.89 -33.13
N ALA A 20 18.86 -29.47 -32.18
CA ALA A 20 18.76 -28.98 -30.81
C ALA A 20 19.15 -30.06 -29.81
N VAL A 21 19.57 -29.65 -28.62
CA VAL A 21 19.67 -30.53 -27.45
C VAL A 21 18.33 -30.48 -26.73
N VAL A 22 17.65 -31.62 -26.62
CA VAL A 22 16.36 -31.77 -25.94
C VAL A 22 16.51 -32.89 -24.93
N ASN A 23 16.32 -32.62 -23.63
CA ASN A 23 16.49 -33.60 -22.56
C ASN A 23 17.85 -34.36 -22.63
N GLY A 24 18.92 -33.64 -22.99
CA GLY A 24 20.27 -34.21 -23.09
C GLY A 24 20.55 -35.05 -24.34
N VAL A 25 19.61 -35.17 -25.29
CA VAL A 25 19.82 -35.88 -26.56
C VAL A 25 19.69 -34.93 -27.76
N PHE A 26 20.39 -35.26 -28.85
CA PHE A 26 20.28 -34.52 -30.10
C PHE A 26 18.97 -34.86 -30.81
N LYS A 27 18.21 -33.82 -31.17
CA LYS A 27 16.96 -33.94 -31.91
C LYS A 27 16.86 -32.85 -32.96
N ASP A 28 16.39 -33.20 -34.15
CA ASP A 28 16.04 -32.21 -35.16
C ASP A 28 14.68 -31.60 -34.78
N ILE A 29 14.63 -30.26 -34.73
CA ILE A 29 13.40 -29.50 -34.47
C ILE A 29 13.20 -28.44 -35.56
N SER A 30 11.95 -28.05 -35.77
CA SER A 30 11.53 -27.06 -36.74
C SER A 30 10.37 -26.23 -36.21
N LEU A 31 10.09 -25.09 -36.83
CA LEU A 31 8.94 -24.25 -36.47
C LEU A 31 7.60 -25.01 -36.57
N ASP A 32 7.51 -25.95 -37.52
CA ASP A 32 6.31 -26.76 -37.75
C ASP A 32 6.01 -27.76 -36.63
N ASP A 33 7.00 -28.16 -35.83
CA ASP A 33 6.79 -29.04 -34.67
C ASP A 33 5.98 -28.37 -33.55
N TYR A 34 5.86 -27.05 -33.59
CA TYR A 34 5.15 -26.23 -32.59
C TYR A 34 3.80 -25.71 -33.10
N LYS A 35 3.31 -26.20 -34.24
CA LYS A 35 2.03 -25.79 -34.81
C LYS A 35 0.88 -26.10 -33.84
N GLY A 36 -0.02 -25.14 -33.65
CA GLY A 36 -1.13 -25.24 -32.70
C GLY A 36 -0.75 -24.95 -31.24
N LYS A 37 0.50 -24.56 -30.97
CA LYS A 37 0.96 -24.07 -29.68
C LYS A 37 1.58 -22.69 -29.82
N TYR A 38 1.53 -21.90 -28.75
CA TYR A 38 2.36 -20.70 -28.68
C TYR A 38 3.83 -21.10 -28.52
N LEU A 39 4.74 -20.31 -29.09
CA LEU A 39 6.17 -20.54 -29.01
C LEU A 39 6.90 -19.24 -28.61
N VAL A 40 7.68 -19.31 -27.54
CA VAL A 40 8.69 -18.29 -27.22
C VAL A 40 10.03 -18.77 -27.76
N LEU A 41 10.54 -18.10 -28.79
CA LEU A 41 11.89 -18.31 -29.30
C LEU A 41 12.78 -17.17 -28.82
N PHE A 42 13.84 -17.48 -28.10
CA PHE A 42 14.78 -16.47 -27.65
C PHE A 42 16.22 -16.81 -28.01
N PHE A 43 16.95 -15.78 -28.41
CA PHE A 43 18.35 -15.83 -28.80
C PHE A 43 19.24 -15.33 -27.66
N TYR A 44 20.43 -15.91 -27.57
CA TYR A 44 21.48 -15.48 -26.65
C TYR A 44 22.84 -15.45 -27.35
N PRO A 45 23.79 -14.62 -26.88
CA PRO A 45 25.05 -14.38 -27.57
C PRO A 45 25.94 -15.61 -27.79
N LEU A 46 26.35 -16.27 -26.70
CA LEU A 46 27.32 -17.38 -26.70
C LEU A 46 27.15 -18.28 -25.48
N ASP A 47 27.44 -19.57 -25.65
CA ASP A 47 27.64 -20.55 -24.58
C ASP A 47 28.81 -20.15 -23.65
N PHE A 48 28.78 -20.62 -22.40
CA PHE A 48 29.84 -20.39 -21.37
C PHE A 48 30.15 -18.90 -21.05
N THR A 49 29.17 -18.01 -21.24
CA THR A 49 29.28 -16.58 -20.85
C THR A 49 28.60 -16.30 -19.50
N PHE A 50 28.82 -15.12 -18.90
CA PHE A 50 28.39 -14.84 -17.51
C PHE A 50 26.91 -14.44 -17.34
N VAL A 51 26.29 -13.81 -18.34
CA VAL A 51 24.90 -13.31 -18.26
C VAL A 51 23.89 -14.30 -18.84
N CYS A 52 24.29 -15.10 -19.83
CA CYS A 52 23.42 -16.10 -20.45
C CYS A 52 22.91 -17.21 -19.52
N PRO A 53 23.70 -17.80 -18.59
CA PRO A 53 23.24 -18.94 -17.82
C PRO A 53 22.10 -18.55 -16.88
N THR A 54 22.12 -17.37 -16.27
CA THR A 54 21.05 -16.93 -15.37
C THR A 54 19.70 -16.79 -16.09
N GLU A 55 19.71 -16.29 -17.32
CA GLU A 55 18.50 -16.11 -18.13
C GLU A 55 17.95 -17.45 -18.64
N ILE A 56 18.82 -18.30 -19.21
CA ILE A 56 18.42 -19.60 -19.77
C ILE A 56 17.92 -20.53 -18.65
N ILE A 57 18.59 -20.55 -17.50
CA ILE A 57 18.17 -21.32 -16.33
C ILE A 57 16.79 -20.83 -15.85
N ALA A 58 16.55 -19.53 -15.78
CA ALA A 58 15.27 -18.98 -15.34
C ALA A 58 14.11 -19.35 -16.28
N PHE A 59 14.33 -19.37 -17.60
CA PHE A 59 13.34 -19.88 -18.56
C PHE A 59 13.13 -21.39 -18.41
N SER A 60 14.20 -22.15 -18.20
CA SER A 60 14.12 -23.60 -17.99
C SER A 60 13.31 -23.96 -16.73
N GLU A 61 13.61 -23.33 -15.59
CA GLU A 61 12.94 -23.59 -14.31
C GLU A 61 11.45 -23.25 -14.34
N ARG A 62 11.06 -22.32 -15.21
CA ARG A 62 9.66 -21.89 -15.39
C ARG A 62 9.00 -22.49 -16.64
N ALA A 63 9.65 -23.41 -17.35
CA ALA A 63 9.14 -24.02 -18.57
C ALA A 63 7.79 -24.73 -18.37
N GLU A 64 7.54 -25.27 -17.17
CA GLU A 64 6.25 -25.87 -16.83
C GLU A 64 5.10 -24.84 -16.79
N GLU A 65 5.36 -23.60 -16.36
CA GLU A 65 4.35 -22.52 -16.36
C GLU A 65 3.91 -22.17 -17.79
N PHE A 66 4.86 -22.12 -18.73
CA PHE A 66 4.57 -21.92 -20.16
C PHE A 66 3.77 -23.10 -20.73
N ARG A 67 4.19 -24.35 -20.44
CA ARG A 67 3.49 -25.54 -20.92
C ARG A 67 2.05 -25.63 -20.40
N LYS A 68 1.79 -25.20 -19.15
CA LYS A 68 0.44 -25.14 -18.57
C LYS A 68 -0.52 -24.23 -19.34
N ILE A 69 -0.01 -23.18 -19.98
CA ILE A 69 -0.80 -22.29 -20.82
C ILE A 69 -0.74 -22.66 -22.31
N GLY A 70 -0.19 -23.83 -22.67
CA GLY A 70 -0.08 -24.26 -24.07
C GLY A 70 1.00 -23.51 -24.86
N CYS A 71 2.07 -23.09 -24.18
CA CYS A 71 3.23 -22.43 -24.78
C CYS A 71 4.51 -23.25 -24.56
N GLU A 72 5.35 -23.37 -25.59
CA GLU A 72 6.69 -23.95 -25.49
C GLU A 72 7.76 -22.86 -25.57
N VAL A 73 8.96 -23.12 -25.06
CA VAL A 73 10.07 -22.17 -25.03
C VAL A 73 11.30 -22.82 -25.65
N ILE A 74 12.01 -22.11 -26.53
CA ILE A 74 13.25 -22.55 -27.18
C ILE A 74 14.32 -21.47 -27.02
N ALA A 75 15.52 -21.90 -26.61
CA ALA A 75 16.72 -21.07 -26.62
C ALA A 75 17.51 -21.33 -27.92
N CYS A 76 18.11 -20.30 -28.52
CA CYS A 76 18.89 -20.42 -29.76
C CYS A 76 20.19 -19.58 -29.68
N SER A 77 21.31 -20.10 -30.15
CA SER A 77 22.53 -19.31 -30.40
C SER A 77 23.27 -19.82 -31.63
N THR A 78 24.31 -19.10 -32.03
CA THR A 78 25.19 -19.46 -33.16
C THR A 78 26.18 -20.58 -32.82
N ASP A 79 26.15 -21.12 -31.59
CA ASP A 79 27.02 -22.21 -31.17
C ASP A 79 26.60 -23.56 -31.75
N SER A 80 27.48 -24.55 -31.63
CA SER A 80 27.20 -25.92 -32.07
C SER A 80 26.33 -26.68 -31.08
N VAL A 81 25.56 -27.65 -31.57
CA VAL A 81 24.78 -28.57 -30.72
C VAL A 81 25.68 -29.35 -29.73
N PHE A 82 26.95 -29.56 -30.07
CA PHE A 82 27.94 -30.19 -29.19
C PHE A 82 28.35 -29.26 -28.04
N SER A 83 28.47 -27.96 -28.31
CA SER A 83 28.74 -26.93 -27.28
C SER A 83 27.59 -26.87 -26.28
N HIS A 84 26.35 -26.81 -26.78
CA HIS A 84 25.15 -26.83 -25.93
C HIS A 84 25.11 -28.05 -25.00
N LEU A 85 25.42 -29.24 -25.53
CA LEU A 85 25.44 -30.47 -24.72
C LEU A 85 26.55 -30.44 -23.67
N GLY A 86 27.74 -29.96 -24.05
CA GLY A 86 28.84 -29.75 -23.10
C GLY A 86 28.45 -28.77 -21.98
N TRP A 87 27.73 -27.70 -22.32
CA TRP A 87 27.30 -26.68 -21.37
C TRP A 87 26.21 -27.16 -20.42
N ILE A 88 25.25 -27.97 -20.90
CA ILE A 88 24.23 -28.67 -20.09
C ILE A 88 24.89 -29.66 -19.13
N ASN A 89 25.90 -30.40 -19.58
CA ASN A 89 26.61 -31.39 -18.75
C ASN A 89 27.57 -30.75 -17.73
N THR A 90 27.88 -29.46 -17.88
CA THR A 90 28.72 -28.73 -16.93
C THR A 90 27.89 -28.32 -15.71
N PRO A 91 28.34 -28.57 -14.47
CA PRO A 91 27.62 -28.14 -13.27
C PRO A 91 27.44 -26.62 -13.19
N ARG A 92 26.30 -26.15 -12.67
CA ARG A 92 26.00 -24.72 -12.49
C ARG A 92 27.06 -23.95 -11.71
N LYS A 93 27.68 -24.59 -10.71
CA LYS A 93 28.78 -24.02 -9.90
C LYS A 93 30.05 -23.71 -10.71
N GLN A 94 30.19 -24.28 -11.89
CA GLN A 94 31.33 -24.10 -12.80
C GLN A 94 30.94 -23.28 -14.04
N GLY A 95 29.81 -22.56 -13.99
CA GLY A 95 29.32 -21.73 -15.11
C GLY A 95 28.53 -22.51 -16.17
N GLY A 96 28.16 -23.77 -15.89
CA GLY A 96 27.29 -24.56 -16.75
C GLY A 96 25.79 -24.29 -16.56
N LEU A 97 24.95 -24.88 -17.42
CA LEU A 97 23.49 -24.78 -17.29
C LEU A 97 22.91 -25.84 -16.33
N GLY A 98 23.53 -27.02 -16.28
CA GLY A 98 22.91 -28.21 -15.70
C GLY A 98 21.75 -28.74 -16.56
N PRO A 99 20.96 -29.71 -16.06
CA PRO A 99 19.80 -30.24 -16.77
C PRO A 99 18.81 -29.15 -17.16
N MET A 100 18.40 -29.12 -18.43
CA MET A 100 17.49 -28.12 -19.01
C MET A 100 16.17 -28.75 -19.46
N ASP A 101 15.07 -28.06 -19.19
CA ASP A 101 13.70 -28.42 -19.56
C ASP A 101 13.22 -27.74 -20.85
N ILE A 102 14.08 -26.94 -21.48
CA ILE A 102 13.83 -26.27 -22.76
C ILE A 102 14.85 -26.73 -23.81
N PRO A 103 14.47 -26.83 -25.09
CA PRO A 103 15.40 -27.09 -26.18
C PRO A 103 16.43 -25.96 -26.36
N LEU A 104 17.69 -26.34 -26.61
CA LEU A 104 18.74 -25.44 -27.08
C LEU A 104 19.04 -25.73 -28.54
N LEU A 105 18.59 -24.84 -29.43
CA LEU A 105 18.73 -24.91 -30.89
C LEU A 105 20.06 -24.31 -31.36
N ALA A 106 20.79 -25.07 -32.17
CA ALA A 106 22.05 -24.62 -32.75
C ALA A 106 21.84 -23.93 -34.12
N ASP A 107 22.34 -22.71 -34.26
CA ASP A 107 22.33 -21.90 -35.48
C ASP A 107 23.75 -21.61 -35.98
N GLN A 108 24.55 -22.66 -36.21
CA GLN A 108 25.97 -22.52 -36.59
C GLN A 108 26.19 -21.71 -37.88
N SER A 109 25.21 -21.67 -38.79
CA SER A 109 25.31 -20.90 -40.03
C SER A 109 24.94 -19.41 -39.85
N GLY A 110 24.40 -19.05 -38.68
CA GLY A 110 23.78 -17.75 -38.41
C GLY A 110 22.53 -17.51 -39.26
N ALA A 111 22.02 -18.51 -39.98
CA ALA A 111 20.92 -18.34 -40.92
C ALA A 111 19.61 -18.02 -40.18
N ILE A 112 19.36 -18.66 -39.04
CA ILE A 112 18.16 -18.43 -38.22
C ILE A 112 18.26 -17.03 -37.61
N SER A 113 19.39 -16.67 -37.01
CA SER A 113 19.64 -15.36 -36.40
C SER A 113 19.51 -14.22 -37.41
N LYS A 114 19.96 -14.42 -38.66
CA LYS A 114 19.78 -13.47 -39.77
C LYS A 114 18.32 -13.34 -40.17
N ALA A 115 17.61 -14.46 -40.31
CA ALA A 115 16.20 -14.46 -40.67
C ALA A 115 15.32 -13.73 -39.62
N TYR A 116 15.72 -13.80 -38.35
CA TYR A 116 15.06 -13.11 -37.24
C TYR A 116 15.59 -11.69 -36.97
N GLY A 117 16.59 -11.22 -37.73
CA GLY A 117 17.11 -9.85 -37.62
C GLY A 117 17.95 -9.57 -36.36
N VAL A 118 18.51 -10.60 -35.72
CA VAL A 118 19.27 -10.50 -34.47
C VAL A 118 20.75 -10.87 -34.63
N TYR A 119 21.20 -11.18 -35.84
CA TYR A 119 22.58 -11.55 -36.10
C TYR A 119 23.50 -10.32 -36.07
N LYS A 120 24.50 -10.37 -35.17
CA LYS A 120 25.57 -9.40 -35.04
C LYS A 120 26.74 -9.84 -35.92
N ALA A 121 26.78 -9.34 -37.15
CA ALA A 121 27.66 -9.86 -38.21
C ALA A 121 29.16 -9.64 -37.96
N ASP A 122 29.54 -8.58 -37.25
CA ASP A 122 30.93 -8.25 -36.92
C ASP A 122 31.54 -9.18 -35.87
N GLU A 123 30.72 -9.79 -35.01
CA GLU A 123 31.16 -10.75 -34.00
C GLU A 123 30.68 -12.18 -34.26
N CYS A 124 29.87 -12.40 -35.30
CA CYS A 124 29.27 -13.70 -35.62
C CYS A 124 28.45 -14.32 -34.47
N ILE A 125 27.76 -13.48 -33.70
CA ILE A 125 26.91 -13.87 -32.56
C ILE A 125 25.48 -13.36 -32.74
N ALA A 126 24.56 -13.73 -31.85
CA ALA A 126 23.21 -13.16 -31.80
C ALA A 126 23.07 -12.10 -30.70
N PHE A 127 22.35 -11.02 -30.99
CA PHE A 127 21.80 -10.15 -29.94
C PHE A 127 20.77 -10.90 -29.08
N ARG A 128 20.44 -10.35 -27.91
CA ARG A 128 19.41 -10.91 -27.02
C ARG A 128 18.01 -10.62 -27.54
N GLY A 129 17.59 -11.34 -28.58
CA GLY A 129 16.28 -11.21 -29.22
C GLY A 129 15.27 -12.24 -28.71
N LEU A 130 14.05 -11.84 -28.38
CA LEU A 130 12.94 -12.70 -27.95
C LEU A 130 11.73 -12.46 -28.85
N PHE A 131 11.13 -13.56 -29.30
CA PHE A 131 10.04 -13.59 -30.24
C PHE A 131 8.89 -14.42 -29.65
N ILE A 132 7.70 -13.82 -29.57
CA ILE A 132 6.48 -14.54 -29.22
C ILE A 132 5.73 -14.87 -30.50
N ILE A 133 5.55 -16.16 -30.76
CA ILE A 133 4.90 -16.71 -31.96
C ILE A 133 3.60 -17.39 -31.51
N ASP A 134 2.48 -17.09 -32.17
CA ASP A 134 1.19 -17.66 -31.83
C ASP A 134 0.97 -19.08 -32.38
N ASP A 135 -0.16 -19.69 -32.03
CA ASP A 135 -0.57 -21.04 -32.45
C ASP A 135 -0.78 -21.21 -33.97
N LYS A 136 -0.91 -20.09 -34.69
CA LYS A 136 -0.98 -20.00 -36.16
C LYS A 136 0.37 -19.68 -36.78
N GLN A 137 1.44 -19.72 -35.99
CA GLN A 137 2.82 -19.38 -36.37
C GLN A 137 3.02 -17.93 -36.79
N ASN A 138 2.16 -16.99 -36.39
CA ASN A 138 2.37 -15.56 -36.63
C ASN A 138 3.16 -14.93 -35.51
N LEU A 139 4.03 -13.98 -35.87
CA LEU A 139 4.84 -13.24 -34.92
C LEU A 139 4.01 -12.15 -34.23
N ARG A 140 4.00 -12.14 -32.90
CA ARG A 140 3.18 -11.26 -32.06
C ARG A 140 3.97 -10.17 -31.35
N GLN A 141 5.22 -10.45 -31.01
CA GLN A 141 6.10 -9.51 -30.33
C GLN A 141 7.55 -9.80 -30.67
N ILE A 142 8.35 -8.73 -30.72
CA ILE A 142 9.80 -8.77 -30.77
C ILE A 142 10.35 -7.90 -29.64
N THR A 143 11.32 -8.42 -28.89
CA THR A 143 12.12 -7.66 -27.92
C THR A 143 13.58 -7.96 -28.15
N ILE A 144 14.40 -6.93 -28.39
CA ILE A 144 15.83 -7.10 -28.63
C ILE A 144 16.58 -6.19 -27.69
N ASN A 145 17.38 -6.80 -26.82
CA ASN A 145 18.26 -6.10 -25.90
C ASN A 145 19.70 -6.13 -26.42
N ASP A 146 20.46 -5.10 -26.05
CA ASP A 146 21.93 -5.15 -26.16
C ASP A 146 22.51 -6.28 -25.29
N LEU A 147 23.74 -6.70 -25.58
CA LEU A 147 24.40 -7.87 -24.98
C LEU A 147 24.43 -7.90 -23.43
N PRO A 148 24.63 -6.79 -22.69
CA PRO A 148 24.77 -6.85 -21.24
C PRO A 148 23.45 -7.00 -20.47
N VAL A 149 22.29 -6.82 -21.11
CA VAL A 149 20.99 -6.74 -20.41
C VAL A 149 20.11 -7.94 -20.74
N GLY A 150 19.85 -8.80 -19.75
CA GLY A 150 18.90 -9.93 -19.87
C GLY A 150 17.44 -9.50 -19.88
N ARG A 151 16.53 -10.43 -20.19
CA ARG A 151 15.08 -10.23 -20.22
C ARG A 151 14.41 -10.83 -19.00
N ASP A 152 13.24 -10.28 -18.66
CA ASP A 152 12.41 -10.78 -17.58
C ASP A 152 11.48 -11.92 -18.04
N VAL A 153 11.58 -13.06 -17.37
CA VAL A 153 10.76 -14.26 -17.67
C VAL A 153 9.29 -14.04 -17.29
N GLY A 154 9.03 -13.28 -16.21
CA GLY A 154 7.67 -12.98 -15.75
C GLY A 154 6.89 -12.13 -16.75
N GLU A 155 7.53 -11.10 -17.29
CA GLU A 155 6.99 -10.24 -18.33
C GLU A 155 6.71 -11.03 -19.61
N THR A 156 7.63 -11.92 -20.01
CA THR A 156 7.42 -12.79 -21.17
C THR A 156 6.16 -13.66 -20.99
N LEU A 157 6.03 -14.32 -19.82
CA LEU A 157 4.86 -15.14 -19.52
C LEU A 157 3.56 -14.31 -19.53
N ARG A 158 3.59 -13.11 -18.94
CA ARG A 158 2.46 -12.18 -18.91
C ARG A 158 2.03 -11.78 -20.33
N LEU A 159 2.98 -11.53 -21.23
CA LEU A 159 2.70 -11.16 -22.62
C LEU A 159 2.10 -12.32 -23.42
N VAL A 160 2.61 -13.56 -23.24
CA VAL A 160 1.97 -14.75 -23.84
C VAL A 160 0.52 -14.88 -23.39
N GLN A 161 0.26 -14.77 -22.09
CA GLN A 161 -1.11 -14.83 -21.54
C GLN A 161 -2.00 -13.73 -22.10
N ALA A 162 -1.47 -12.51 -22.24
CA ALA A 162 -2.20 -11.39 -22.85
C ALA A 162 -2.58 -11.65 -24.31
N PHE A 163 -1.66 -12.18 -25.13
CA PHE A 163 -1.96 -12.50 -26.52
C PHE A 163 -2.96 -13.66 -26.65
N GLN A 164 -2.78 -14.73 -25.89
CA GLN A 164 -3.74 -15.85 -25.88
C GLN A 164 -5.14 -15.41 -25.45
N PHE A 165 -5.21 -14.48 -24.51
CA PHE A 165 -6.47 -13.88 -24.08
C PHE A 165 -7.11 -13.07 -25.21
N THR A 166 -6.35 -12.21 -25.89
CA THR A 166 -6.85 -11.44 -27.04
C THR A 166 -7.30 -12.36 -28.17
N ASP A 167 -6.60 -13.47 -28.44
CA ASP A 167 -6.98 -14.41 -29.50
C ASP A 167 -8.28 -15.15 -29.20
N LYS A 168 -8.54 -15.47 -27.94
CA LYS A 168 -9.80 -16.11 -27.51
C LYS A 168 -10.97 -15.14 -27.48
N ASN A 169 -10.73 -13.87 -27.16
CA ASN A 169 -11.80 -12.91 -26.84
C ASN A 169 -11.98 -11.76 -27.86
N GLY A 170 -11.04 -11.56 -28.79
CA GLY A 170 -11.13 -10.56 -29.87
C GLY A 170 -10.89 -9.09 -29.46
N GLU A 171 -10.55 -8.80 -28.20
CA GLU A 171 -10.41 -7.43 -27.66
C GLU A 171 -8.96 -7.09 -27.23
N VAL A 172 -8.62 -5.78 -27.25
CA VAL A 172 -7.32 -5.23 -26.86
C VAL A 172 -7.07 -5.45 -25.36
N SER A 173 -6.01 -6.19 -25.03
CA SER A 173 -5.64 -6.52 -23.65
C SER A 173 -4.83 -5.40 -22.98
N CYS A 174 -5.41 -4.71 -22.00
CA CYS A 174 -4.70 -3.80 -21.08
C CYS A 174 -4.29 -4.56 -19.80
N ILE A 175 -3.31 -5.45 -19.89
CA ILE A 175 -2.74 -6.10 -18.69
C ILE A 175 -1.44 -5.36 -18.37
N ALA A 176 -1.43 -4.56 -17.29
CA ALA A 176 -0.22 -3.83 -16.87
C ALA A 176 0.56 -4.56 -15.76
N GLN A 177 -0.06 -5.33 -14.87
CA GLN A 177 0.64 -6.12 -13.83
C GLN A 177 -0.22 -7.28 -13.35
N VAL A 178 0.34 -8.49 -13.24
CA VAL A 178 -0.30 -9.59 -12.49
C VAL A 178 0.76 -10.35 -11.67
N ALA A 179 0.89 -9.99 -10.40
CA ALA A 179 1.45 -10.84 -9.37
C ALA A 179 0.31 -11.19 -8.40
N ASN A 180 -0.14 -12.45 -8.50
CA ASN A 180 -1.13 -13.20 -7.71
C ASN A 180 -2.40 -13.59 -8.48
N TRP A 181 -2.34 -14.77 -9.08
CA TRP A 181 -3.50 -15.48 -9.62
C TRP A 181 -4.09 -16.39 -8.55
N GLY A 182 -5.18 -15.93 -7.95
CA GLY A 182 -6.17 -16.76 -7.27
C GLY A 182 -7.55 -16.32 -7.76
N GLN A 183 -8.12 -17.09 -8.71
CA GLN A 183 -9.41 -16.92 -9.38
C GLN A 183 -9.55 -15.70 -10.33
N ILE A 184 -9.50 -15.99 -11.64
CA ILE A 184 -9.88 -15.05 -12.70
C ILE A 184 -11.17 -15.51 -13.38
N ARG A 185 -12.15 -14.60 -13.39
CA ARG A 185 -13.22 -14.49 -14.39
C ARG A 185 -13.25 -13.03 -14.85
N HIS A 186 -12.28 -12.61 -15.67
CA HIS A 186 -12.19 -11.22 -16.11
C HIS A 186 -11.84 -11.10 -17.59
N SER A 187 -12.87 -11.03 -18.43
CA SER A 187 -12.85 -10.35 -19.73
C SER A 187 -14.07 -9.43 -19.83
N ARG A 188 -13.95 -8.21 -19.27
CA ARG A 188 -14.80 -7.02 -19.57
C ARG A 188 -14.52 -5.74 -18.74
N LYS A 189 -13.57 -5.71 -17.79
CA LYS A 189 -13.57 -4.70 -16.71
C LYS A 189 -12.56 -3.54 -16.81
N LEU A 190 -12.62 -2.73 -17.87
CA LEU A 190 -12.21 -1.31 -17.74
C LEU A 190 -13.42 -0.36 -17.64
N LEU A 191 -14.63 -0.89 -17.89
CA LEU A 191 -15.93 -0.23 -17.72
C LEU A 191 -16.69 -0.68 -16.46
N PHE A 192 -16.05 -1.29 -15.45
CA PHE A 192 -16.76 -2.00 -14.35
C PHE A 192 -16.28 -1.72 -12.92
N PHE A 193 -15.24 -0.91 -12.72
CA PHE A 193 -14.84 -0.57 -11.35
C PHE A 193 -15.88 0.36 -10.71
N ARG A 194 -16.27 0.03 -9.49
CA ARG A 194 -17.10 0.87 -8.63
C ARG A 194 -16.20 1.58 -7.62
N TYR A 195 -16.52 2.82 -7.29
CA TYR A 195 -15.72 3.67 -6.44
C TYR A 195 -16.52 4.11 -5.24
N LEU A 196 -15.94 3.89 -4.06
CA LEU A 196 -16.45 4.46 -2.82
C LEU A 196 -15.58 5.66 -2.43
N LEU A 197 -16.17 6.83 -2.35
CA LEU A 197 -15.58 8.03 -1.76
C LEU A 197 -16.19 8.26 -0.39
N TYR A 198 -15.52 9.01 0.48
CA TYR A 198 -16.10 9.39 1.76
C TYR A 198 -15.58 10.72 2.28
N GLY A 199 -16.47 11.50 2.88
CA GLY A 199 -16.16 12.73 3.60
C GLY A 199 -16.29 12.53 5.12
N VAL A 200 -15.60 13.37 5.88
CA VAL A 200 -15.69 13.43 7.35
C VAL A 200 -16.03 14.86 7.74
N ASN A 201 -16.76 15.04 8.83
CA ASN A 201 -17.00 16.38 9.39
C ASN A 201 -15.68 17.18 9.51
N PRO A 202 -15.60 18.41 8.95
CA PRO A 202 -14.37 19.22 8.98
C PRO A 202 -13.85 19.60 10.37
N GLY A 203 -14.70 19.50 11.40
CA GLY A 203 -14.30 19.67 12.79
C GLY A 203 -13.42 18.52 13.31
N GLU A 204 -13.41 17.38 12.64
CA GLU A 204 -12.72 16.19 13.12
C GLU A 204 -11.22 16.23 12.86
N GLY A 205 -10.47 15.70 13.82
CA GLY A 205 -9.02 15.66 13.77
C GLY A 205 -8.47 14.56 12.86
N PHE A 206 -7.16 14.65 12.60
CA PHE A 206 -6.39 13.68 11.82
C PHE A 206 -6.55 12.23 12.30
N ASN A 207 -6.48 11.99 13.62
CA ASN A 207 -6.54 10.65 14.17
C ASN A 207 -7.95 10.04 14.17
N LEU A 208 -9.01 10.85 14.30
CA LEU A 208 -10.36 10.33 14.11
C LEU A 208 -10.61 9.98 12.64
N SER A 209 -10.11 10.79 11.70
CA SER A 209 -10.20 10.49 10.26
C SER A 209 -9.53 9.17 9.89
N ARG A 210 -8.44 8.80 10.57
CA ARG A 210 -7.81 7.47 10.44
C ARG A 210 -8.71 6.34 10.97
N ASP A 211 -9.42 6.57 12.08
CA ASP A 211 -10.38 5.61 12.60
C ASP A 211 -11.56 5.41 11.63
N VAL A 212 -12.08 6.50 11.05
CA VAL A 212 -13.11 6.45 10.02
C VAL A 212 -12.64 5.65 8.80
N TYR A 213 -11.39 5.82 8.35
CA TYR A 213 -10.81 4.98 7.30
C TYR A 213 -10.95 3.47 7.61
N LEU A 214 -10.71 3.03 8.85
CA LEU A 214 -10.87 1.61 9.22
C LEU A 214 -12.32 1.14 9.00
N ARG A 215 -13.30 1.98 9.32
CA ARG A 215 -14.72 1.69 9.14
C ARG A 215 -15.06 1.54 7.66
N LEU A 216 -14.59 2.46 6.81
CA LEU A 216 -14.80 2.39 5.35
C LEU A 216 -13.99 1.27 4.70
N ALA A 217 -12.82 0.95 5.22
CA ALA A 217 -12.04 -0.18 4.75
C ALA A 217 -12.79 -1.50 5.00
N ALA A 218 -13.45 -1.64 6.16
CA ALA A 218 -14.35 -2.76 6.43
C ALA A 218 -15.57 -2.79 5.49
N VAL A 219 -16.16 -1.63 5.15
CA VAL A 219 -17.23 -1.53 4.14
C VAL A 219 -16.74 -2.06 2.80
N VAL A 220 -15.61 -1.56 2.30
CA VAL A 220 -15.08 -1.99 1.00
C VAL A 220 -14.66 -3.46 1.03
N ARG A 221 -14.10 -3.94 2.14
CA ARG A 221 -13.75 -5.36 2.30
C ARG A 221 -14.94 -6.29 2.08
N LYS A 222 -16.13 -5.90 2.55
CA LYS A 222 -17.38 -6.64 2.32
C LYS A 222 -17.96 -6.42 0.91
N LEU A 223 -17.81 -5.21 0.36
CA LEU A 223 -18.29 -4.90 -0.98
C LEU A 223 -17.52 -5.68 -2.07
N VAL A 224 -16.21 -5.92 -1.87
CA VAL A 224 -15.37 -6.68 -2.82
C VAL A 224 -15.67 -8.17 -2.87
N GLU A 225 -16.47 -8.69 -1.94
CA GLU A 225 -16.94 -10.08 -1.99
C GLU A 225 -17.95 -10.30 -3.13
N ASP A 226 -18.69 -9.25 -3.53
CA ASP A 226 -19.73 -9.33 -4.56
C ASP A 226 -19.36 -8.61 -5.87
N ASP A 227 -18.69 -7.45 -5.79
CA ASP A 227 -18.43 -6.54 -6.92
C ASP A 227 -17.04 -5.89 -6.82
N ASP A 228 -16.46 -5.43 -7.93
CA ASP A 228 -15.12 -4.80 -7.92
C ASP A 228 -15.17 -3.35 -7.39
N TRP A 229 -15.18 -3.20 -6.07
CA TRP A 229 -15.14 -1.91 -5.38
C TRP A 229 -13.71 -1.47 -5.04
N THR A 230 -13.44 -0.19 -5.26
CA THR A 230 -12.19 0.48 -4.87
C THR A 230 -12.49 1.66 -3.97
N LEU A 231 -11.79 1.74 -2.84
CA LEU A 231 -11.86 2.91 -1.96
C LEU A 231 -10.99 4.04 -2.54
N VAL A 232 -11.58 5.21 -2.73
CA VAL A 232 -10.85 6.42 -3.09
C VAL A 232 -10.47 7.15 -1.83
N LEU A 233 -9.18 7.32 -1.61
CA LEU A 233 -8.63 7.93 -0.41
C LEU A 233 -8.85 9.46 -0.45
N PRO A 234 -9.61 10.05 0.49
CA PRO A 234 -9.83 11.49 0.51
C PRO A 234 -8.53 12.18 0.91
N PRO A 235 -8.07 13.20 0.16
CA PRO A 235 -6.83 13.86 0.47
C PRO A 235 -6.97 14.64 1.78
N TRP A 236 -5.86 14.74 2.50
CA TRP A 236 -5.84 15.42 3.78
C TRP A 236 -5.97 16.93 3.58
N GLY A 237 -6.82 17.51 4.41
CA GLY A 237 -7.24 18.90 4.35
C GLY A 237 -7.01 19.64 5.65
N PRO A 238 -7.40 20.93 5.69
CA PRO A 238 -7.24 21.74 6.88
C PRO A 238 -8.09 21.16 8.01
N THR A 239 -7.44 20.71 9.07
CA THR A 239 -8.10 20.36 10.34
C THR A 239 -7.94 21.52 11.31
N TYR A 240 -8.79 21.61 12.34
CA TYR A 240 -8.70 22.68 13.34
C TYR A 240 -7.30 22.78 13.97
N HIS A 241 -6.65 21.64 14.23
CA HIS A 241 -5.32 21.58 14.83
C HIS A 241 -4.18 22.00 13.87
N TRP A 242 -4.44 22.11 12.57
CA TRP A 242 -3.42 22.49 11.59
C TRP A 242 -3.36 23.99 11.35
N ARG A 243 -4.35 24.78 11.80
CA ARG A 243 -4.38 26.25 11.62
C ARG A 243 -3.13 26.93 12.16
N LYS A 244 -2.72 26.59 13.38
CA LYS A 244 -1.48 27.13 13.98
C LYS A 244 -0.24 26.73 13.17
N ALA A 245 -0.22 25.53 12.61
CA ALA A 245 0.89 25.07 11.77
C ALA A 245 0.91 25.80 10.41
N GLU A 246 -0.25 26.12 9.83
CA GLU A 246 -0.39 26.96 8.64
C GLU A 246 0.13 28.38 8.90
N GLU A 247 -0.26 28.98 10.02
CA GLU A 247 0.23 30.31 10.44
C GLU A 247 1.75 30.33 10.63
N LEU A 248 2.30 29.34 11.34
CA LEU A 248 3.74 29.24 11.60
C LEU A 248 4.57 28.98 10.33
N SER A 249 4.05 28.17 9.40
CA SER A 249 4.78 27.79 8.20
C SER A 249 4.53 28.72 7.00
N GLY A 250 3.44 29.51 7.01
CA GLY A 250 2.96 30.25 5.85
C GLY A 250 2.48 29.36 4.70
N LYS A 251 2.36 28.04 4.88
CA LYS A 251 1.94 27.06 3.86
C LYS A 251 0.58 26.49 4.24
N LYS A 252 -0.43 26.76 3.41
CA LYS A 252 -1.76 26.12 3.53
C LYS A 252 -1.63 24.60 3.40
N GLN A 253 -2.34 23.87 4.25
CA GLN A 253 -2.25 22.41 4.41
C GLN A 253 -3.53 21.77 3.85
N PHE A 254 -3.63 21.65 2.53
CA PHE A 254 -4.79 21.06 1.85
C PHE A 254 -4.35 20.28 0.61
N LYS A 255 -5.19 19.33 0.16
CA LYS A 255 -4.91 18.41 -0.96
C LYS A 255 -3.63 17.59 -0.77
N ILE A 256 -3.36 17.15 0.46
CA ILE A 256 -2.17 16.35 0.76
C ILE A 256 -2.53 14.88 0.51
N ARG A 257 -1.67 14.16 -0.21
CA ARG A 257 -1.87 12.75 -0.54
C ARG A 257 -1.70 11.84 0.66
N TRP A 258 -2.27 10.64 0.61
CA TRP A 258 -2.04 9.63 1.65
C TRP A 258 -0.61 9.12 1.67
N SER A 259 0.03 9.03 0.50
CA SER A 259 1.44 8.67 0.34
C SER A 259 2.43 9.57 1.09
N GLU A 260 2.04 10.79 1.46
CA GLU A 260 2.85 11.67 2.32
C GLU A 260 2.87 11.19 3.79
N PHE A 261 1.91 10.37 4.21
CA PHE A 261 1.75 9.93 5.61
C PHE A 261 1.80 8.41 5.79
N PHE A 262 1.32 7.66 4.81
CA PHE A 262 1.14 6.21 4.86
C PHE A 262 1.69 5.53 3.60
N ASP A 263 2.13 4.29 3.74
CA ASP A 263 2.46 3.44 2.60
C ASP A 263 1.16 2.92 1.95
N VAL A 264 0.80 3.52 0.81
CA VAL A 264 -0.38 3.14 0.03
C VAL A 264 -0.29 1.69 -0.46
N SER A 265 0.92 1.15 -0.69
CA SER A 265 1.10 -0.26 -1.09
C SER A 265 0.71 -1.21 0.05
N SER A 266 1.02 -0.85 1.29
CA SER A 266 0.58 -1.56 2.48
C SER A 266 -0.95 -1.55 2.64
N LEU A 267 -1.60 -0.40 2.41
CA LEU A 267 -3.08 -0.29 2.42
C LEU A 267 -3.71 -1.20 1.35
N LYS A 268 -3.13 -1.24 0.14
CA LYS A 268 -3.60 -2.07 -0.99
C LYS A 268 -3.60 -3.57 -0.69
N ARG A 269 -2.77 -4.04 0.25
CA ARG A 269 -2.75 -5.44 0.68
C ARG A 269 -4.00 -5.82 1.49
N PHE A 270 -4.71 -4.86 2.07
CA PHE A 270 -5.95 -5.12 2.80
C PHE A 270 -7.18 -5.00 1.88
N ILE A 271 -7.29 -3.89 1.15
CA ILE A 271 -8.39 -3.61 0.22
C ILE A 271 -7.89 -2.83 -1.01
N PRO A 272 -8.59 -2.87 -2.16
CA PRO A 272 -8.27 -2.01 -3.30
C PRO A 272 -8.45 -0.54 -2.91
N VAL A 273 -7.35 0.23 -2.95
CA VAL A 273 -7.33 1.66 -2.66
C VAL A 273 -6.61 2.44 -3.75
N ILE A 274 -7.07 3.66 -4.03
CA ILE A 274 -6.39 4.63 -4.89
C ILE A 274 -6.44 6.03 -4.28
N GLU A 275 -5.44 6.87 -4.59
CA GLU A 275 -5.47 8.30 -4.28
C GLU A 275 -6.57 9.00 -5.09
N LEU A 276 -7.15 10.08 -4.56
CA LEU A 276 -8.20 10.84 -5.25
C LEU A 276 -7.75 11.36 -6.63
N GLU A 277 -6.50 11.81 -6.76
CA GLU A 277 -5.99 12.30 -8.04
C GLU A 277 -5.92 11.20 -9.10
N ASN A 278 -5.68 9.95 -8.68
CA ASN A 278 -5.73 8.82 -9.61
C ASN A 278 -7.17 8.59 -10.08
N PHE A 279 -8.14 8.66 -9.18
CA PHE A 279 -9.56 8.61 -9.55
C PHE A 279 -9.94 9.73 -10.55
N ILE A 280 -9.50 10.96 -10.29
CA ILE A 280 -9.71 12.10 -11.21
C ILE A 280 -9.07 11.83 -12.57
N SER A 281 -7.84 11.30 -12.59
CA SER A 281 -7.12 11.02 -13.85
C SER A 281 -7.79 9.94 -14.69
N ILE A 282 -8.38 8.93 -14.05
CA ILE A 282 -9.11 7.84 -14.71
C ILE A 282 -10.43 8.36 -15.29
N ALA A 283 -11.05 9.37 -14.66
CA ALA A 283 -12.36 9.86 -15.05
C ALA A 283 -12.37 10.76 -16.29
N HIS A 284 -11.22 11.27 -16.75
CA HIS A 284 -11.02 12.19 -17.89
C HIS A 284 -11.90 13.47 -17.89
N ASP A 285 -11.27 14.65 -17.86
CA ASP A 285 -11.86 16.01 -17.88
C ASP A 285 -12.83 16.41 -16.74
N SER A 286 -13.64 15.52 -16.17
CA SER A 286 -14.53 15.77 -15.02
C SER A 286 -14.80 14.49 -14.23
N ALA A 287 -14.44 14.48 -12.95
CA ALA A 287 -14.72 13.33 -12.10
C ALA A 287 -16.16 13.40 -11.57
N GLU A 288 -17.02 12.51 -12.04
CA GLU A 288 -18.43 12.48 -11.65
C GLU A 288 -18.71 11.45 -10.55
N VAL A 289 -19.33 11.92 -9.47
CA VAL A 289 -19.90 11.10 -8.40
C VAL A 289 -21.38 10.88 -8.72
N ASP A 290 -21.82 9.64 -8.89
CA ASP A 290 -23.20 9.35 -9.28
C ASP A 290 -24.20 9.69 -8.17
N ILE A 291 -23.81 9.48 -6.90
CA ILE A 291 -24.63 9.84 -5.76
C ILE A 291 -23.77 10.17 -4.53
N VAL A 292 -24.13 11.25 -3.84
CA VAL A 292 -23.62 11.58 -2.52
C VAL A 292 -24.72 11.32 -1.49
N TYR A 293 -24.43 10.45 -0.54
CA TYR A 293 -25.24 10.29 0.67
C TYR A 293 -24.65 11.13 1.79
N VAL A 294 -25.38 12.16 2.22
CA VAL A 294 -25.03 12.96 3.39
C VAL A 294 -25.62 12.28 4.62
N LEU A 295 -24.77 11.63 5.40
CA LEU A 295 -25.22 10.90 6.59
C LEU A 295 -25.57 11.87 7.71
N GLN A 296 -26.67 11.58 8.39
CA GLN A 296 -27.16 12.37 9.52
C GLN A 296 -27.79 11.47 10.59
N ARG A 297 -27.98 12.01 11.79
CA ARG A 297 -28.74 11.34 12.84
C ARG A 297 -30.24 11.28 12.50
N PHE A 298 -30.96 10.36 13.13
CA PHE A 298 -32.42 10.45 13.19
C PHE A 298 -32.84 11.66 14.05
N SER A 299 -33.77 12.46 13.55
CA SER A 299 -34.28 13.66 14.22
C SER A 299 -34.85 13.36 15.61
N GLU A 300 -35.55 12.24 15.71
CA GLU A 300 -36.22 11.70 16.88
C GLU A 300 -35.26 11.03 17.88
N GLY A 301 -33.98 10.88 17.53
CA GLY A 301 -33.00 10.16 18.35
C GLY A 301 -33.09 8.64 18.19
N TRP A 302 -32.83 7.91 19.28
CA TRP A 302 -33.04 6.45 19.36
C TRP A 302 -34.23 6.15 20.27
N GLU A 303 -34.90 5.04 19.99
CA GLU A 303 -36.04 4.60 20.79
C GLU A 303 -35.60 4.20 22.20
N ALA A 304 -36.49 4.33 23.19
CA ALA A 304 -36.22 3.89 24.57
C ALA A 304 -35.98 2.37 24.67
N SER A 305 -36.46 1.60 23.68
CA SER A 305 -36.22 0.16 23.50
C SER A 305 -34.77 -0.16 23.14
N GLY A 306 -33.95 0.84 22.80
CA GLY A 306 -32.51 0.71 22.59
C GLY A 306 -32.06 1.06 21.17
N TRP A 307 -30.78 0.78 20.90
CA TRP A 307 -30.15 1.05 19.61
C TRP A 307 -30.62 0.07 18.53
N VAL A 308 -31.05 0.59 17.38
CA VAL A 308 -31.48 -0.21 16.22
C VAL A 308 -30.64 0.14 15.00
N ASN A 309 -30.07 -0.89 14.37
CA ASN A 309 -29.33 -0.72 13.13
C ASN A 309 -30.30 -0.52 11.96
N LYS A 310 -30.40 0.72 11.45
CA LYS A 310 -31.28 1.11 10.36
C LYS A 310 -30.78 2.34 9.61
N TRP A 311 -31.23 2.50 8.39
CA TRP A 311 -30.99 3.72 7.61
C TRP A 311 -32.21 4.04 6.76
N GLU A 312 -32.50 5.34 6.58
CA GLU A 312 -33.65 5.82 5.82
C GLU A 312 -33.29 7.10 5.06
N ILE A 313 -33.69 7.17 3.78
CA ILE A 313 -33.61 8.42 3.02
C ILE A 313 -34.62 9.40 3.60
N ARG A 314 -34.15 10.57 4.06
CA ARG A 314 -34.98 11.58 4.71
C ARG A 314 -34.59 12.98 4.25
N THR A 315 -35.42 13.96 4.61
CA THR A 315 -35.08 15.37 4.43
C THR A 315 -33.82 15.73 5.21
N CYS A 316 -33.01 16.61 4.65
CA CYS A 316 -31.79 17.09 5.30
C CYS A 316 -32.12 17.89 6.56
N LEU A 317 -31.49 17.56 7.68
CA LEU A 317 -31.68 18.28 8.95
C LEU A 317 -30.97 19.64 8.92
N ASP A 318 -29.74 19.63 8.41
CA ASP A 318 -28.91 20.83 8.26
C ASP A 318 -28.94 21.31 6.79
N PRO A 319 -28.72 22.60 6.54
CA PRO A 319 -28.53 23.12 5.18
C PRO A 319 -27.41 22.35 4.46
N LEU A 320 -27.70 21.91 3.23
CA LEU A 320 -26.73 21.21 2.40
C LEU A 320 -25.53 22.11 2.10
N ARG A 321 -24.32 21.55 2.24
CA ARG A 321 -23.07 22.17 1.77
C ARG A 321 -22.79 21.91 0.29
N TYR A 322 -23.84 21.54 -0.44
CA TYR A 322 -23.82 21.17 -1.85
C TYR A 322 -24.72 22.16 -2.57
N GLU A 323 -24.15 22.87 -3.54
CA GLU A 323 -24.85 23.86 -4.35
C GLU A 323 -25.35 23.20 -5.64
N GLU A 324 -26.63 23.38 -5.93
CA GLU A 324 -27.22 22.87 -7.16
C GLU A 324 -26.77 23.73 -8.36
N THR A 325 -26.42 23.05 -9.46
CA THR A 325 -25.91 23.64 -10.70
C THR A 325 -26.68 23.04 -11.88
N ALA A 326 -26.54 23.63 -13.08
CA ALA A 326 -27.22 23.13 -14.29
C ALA A 326 -26.94 21.65 -14.61
N ASN A 327 -25.81 21.10 -14.14
CA ASN A 327 -25.34 19.74 -14.46
C ASN A 327 -25.11 18.90 -13.19
N GLY A 328 -25.92 19.09 -12.13
CA GLY A 328 -25.83 18.35 -10.87
C GLY A 328 -25.44 19.25 -9.70
N TYR A 329 -24.54 18.80 -8.83
CA TYR A 329 -24.16 19.49 -7.59
C TYR A 329 -22.66 19.76 -7.55
N SER A 330 -22.31 20.96 -7.08
CA SER A 330 -20.95 21.38 -6.75
C SER A 330 -20.80 21.50 -5.24
N ALA A 331 -19.60 21.24 -4.73
CA ALA A 331 -19.27 21.39 -3.31
C ALA A 331 -17.76 21.58 -3.15
N TRP A 332 -17.28 21.60 -1.90
CA TRP A 332 -15.86 21.72 -1.62
C TRP A 332 -15.03 20.60 -2.27
N PHE A 333 -15.49 19.33 -2.23
CA PHE A 333 -14.78 18.14 -2.75
C PHE A 333 -13.25 18.18 -2.51
N TRP A 334 -12.85 18.40 -1.24
CA TRP A 334 -11.46 18.55 -0.80
C TRP A 334 -10.64 19.63 -1.55
N GLY A 335 -11.33 20.64 -2.09
CA GLY A 335 -10.79 21.75 -2.85
C GLY A 335 -10.69 21.51 -4.35
N PHE A 336 -11.24 20.40 -4.87
CA PHE A 336 -11.19 20.08 -6.30
C PHE A 336 -12.47 20.54 -7.02
N ASN A 337 -12.34 21.58 -7.83
CA ASN A 337 -13.46 22.20 -8.56
C ASN A 337 -13.95 21.36 -9.77
N ASN A 338 -13.18 20.35 -10.17
CA ASN A 338 -13.48 19.47 -11.30
C ASN A 338 -14.19 18.18 -10.87
N ILE A 339 -14.56 18.06 -9.59
CA ILE A 339 -15.41 16.98 -9.08
C ILE A 339 -16.84 17.51 -8.98
N LYS A 340 -17.80 16.74 -9.49
CA LYS A 340 -19.23 17.07 -9.41
C LYS A 340 -20.03 15.84 -8.98
N ALA A 341 -21.19 16.07 -8.37
CA ALA A 341 -22.13 15.00 -8.03
C ALA A 341 -23.40 15.08 -8.89
N LYS A 342 -23.90 13.97 -9.40
CA LYS A 342 -25.17 13.94 -10.16
C LYS A 342 -26.39 14.07 -9.24
N ALA A 343 -26.30 13.52 -8.04
CA ALA A 343 -27.36 13.56 -7.05
C ALA A 343 -26.78 13.69 -5.64
N VAL A 344 -27.47 14.43 -4.77
CA VAL A 344 -27.17 14.55 -3.34
C VAL A 344 -28.43 14.20 -2.56
N THR A 345 -28.30 13.36 -1.54
CA THR A 345 -29.45 12.92 -0.74
C THR A 345 -29.04 12.72 0.71
N CYS A 346 -29.86 13.19 1.65
CA CYS A 346 -29.62 12.97 3.07
C CYS A 346 -30.17 11.62 3.53
N VAL A 347 -29.38 10.92 4.34
CA VAL A 347 -29.73 9.60 4.87
C VAL A 347 -29.58 9.63 6.38
N SER A 348 -30.69 9.43 7.08
CA SER A 348 -30.64 9.21 8.53
C SER A 348 -30.09 7.82 8.77
N PHE A 349 -28.99 7.71 9.52
CA PHE A 349 -28.21 6.49 9.64
C PHE A 349 -27.92 6.17 11.11
N GLN A 350 -28.22 4.94 11.51
CA GLN A 350 -27.86 4.34 12.79
C GLN A 350 -27.34 2.94 12.48
N GLY A 351 -26.06 2.68 12.69
CA GLY A 351 -25.53 1.34 12.46
C GLY A 351 -24.05 1.30 12.20
N HIS A 352 -23.61 0.13 11.75
CA HIS A 352 -22.20 -0.20 11.57
C HIS A 352 -21.83 -0.25 10.09
N SER A 353 -20.58 -0.59 9.79
CA SER A 353 -20.10 -0.79 8.41
C SER A 353 -21.02 -1.73 7.60
N THR A 354 -21.66 -2.73 8.21
CA THR A 354 -22.64 -3.60 7.54
C THR A 354 -23.84 -2.83 6.95
N GLN A 355 -24.42 -1.90 7.70
CA GLN A 355 -25.54 -1.09 7.21
C GLN A 355 -25.10 -0.14 6.09
N ALA A 356 -23.85 0.33 6.13
CA ALA A 356 -23.29 1.14 5.05
C ALA A 356 -23.10 0.32 3.76
N VAL A 357 -22.74 -0.97 3.86
CA VAL A 357 -22.68 -1.90 2.71
C VAL A 357 -24.06 -2.03 2.05
N GLU A 358 -25.11 -2.22 2.84
CA GLU A 358 -26.50 -2.32 2.34
C GLU A 358 -26.92 -1.04 1.60
N LEU A 359 -26.66 0.13 2.20
CA LEU A 359 -26.96 1.43 1.59
C LEU A 359 -26.23 1.59 0.25
N VAL A 360 -24.92 1.31 0.22
CA VAL A 360 -24.10 1.42 -0.99
C VAL A 360 -24.59 0.45 -2.07
N LYS A 361 -24.88 -0.80 -1.74
CA LYS A 361 -25.42 -1.79 -2.69
C LYS A 361 -26.77 -1.39 -3.25
N LYS A 362 -27.70 -0.92 -2.42
CA LYS A 362 -29.05 -0.53 -2.84
C LYS A 362 -29.05 0.67 -3.78
N SER A 363 -28.03 1.53 -3.70
CA SER A 363 -27.90 2.67 -4.64
C SER A 363 -27.86 2.24 -6.11
N GLY A 364 -27.33 1.05 -6.40
CA GLY A 364 -27.09 0.57 -7.78
C GLY A 364 -26.11 1.44 -8.58
N LYS A 365 -25.43 2.39 -7.94
CA LYS A 365 -24.53 3.34 -8.59
C LYS A 365 -23.10 2.82 -8.68
N ARG A 366 -22.30 3.45 -9.54
CA ARG A 366 -20.89 3.10 -9.75
C ARG A 366 -19.99 3.91 -8.84
N THR A 367 -20.25 5.21 -8.73
CA THR A 367 -19.48 6.10 -7.86
C THR A 367 -20.37 6.62 -6.75
N VAL A 368 -20.16 6.12 -5.53
CA VAL A 368 -20.92 6.49 -4.33
C VAL A 368 -20.02 7.26 -3.38
N MET A 369 -20.48 8.39 -2.86
CA MET A 369 -19.80 9.12 -1.80
C MET A 369 -20.62 9.09 -0.52
N LEU A 370 -20.01 8.67 0.59
CA LEU A 370 -20.59 8.76 1.93
C LEU A 370 -20.00 9.98 2.65
N ASP A 371 -20.72 11.09 2.68
CA ASP A 371 -20.33 12.26 3.45
C ASP A 371 -20.78 12.11 4.92
N ARG A 372 -20.08 12.77 5.86
CA ARG A 372 -20.29 12.61 7.31
C ARG A 372 -20.11 11.16 7.78
N ALA A 373 -19.12 10.48 7.23
CA ALA A 373 -18.89 9.06 7.46
C ALA A 373 -18.48 8.71 8.90
N GLU A 374 -18.18 9.71 9.76
CA GLU A 374 -18.03 9.50 11.20
C GLU A 374 -19.30 8.95 11.88
N THR A 375 -20.45 9.09 11.23
CA THR A 375 -21.76 8.56 11.69
C THR A 375 -21.79 7.02 11.68
N ILE A 376 -20.97 6.38 10.85
CA ILE A 376 -20.91 4.91 10.72
C ILE A 376 -20.08 4.35 11.88
N LEU A 377 -20.56 3.29 12.55
CA LEU A 377 -19.81 2.61 13.62
C LEU A 377 -19.00 1.40 13.10
N HIS A 378 -18.05 0.90 13.89
CA HIS A 378 -17.29 -0.33 13.59
C HIS A 378 -18.16 -1.58 13.82
N ASP A 379 -18.24 -2.53 12.88
CA ASP A 379 -19.01 -3.77 13.07
C ASP A 379 -18.59 -4.56 14.32
N SER A 380 -17.30 -4.79 14.47
CA SER A 380 -16.72 -5.51 15.62
C SER A 380 -15.38 -4.87 15.94
N PHE A 381 -15.41 -3.96 16.91
CA PHE A 381 -14.21 -3.25 17.33
C PHE A 381 -13.23 -4.22 18.02
N GLY A 382 -11.97 -4.20 17.59
CA GLY A 382 -10.91 -5.05 18.16
C GLY A 382 -10.88 -6.50 17.66
N ASP A 383 -11.70 -6.87 16.67
CA ASP A 383 -11.60 -8.19 16.02
C ASP A 383 -10.41 -8.27 15.03
N ALA A 384 -10.18 -9.45 14.45
CA ALA A 384 -9.08 -9.65 13.51
C ALA A 384 -9.19 -8.78 12.25
N ASN A 385 -10.41 -8.46 11.79
CA ASN A 385 -10.61 -7.62 10.60
C ASN A 385 -10.27 -6.15 10.88
N HIS A 386 -10.71 -5.63 12.02
CA HIS A 386 -10.34 -4.32 12.53
C HIS A 386 -8.83 -4.20 12.67
N TRP A 387 -8.18 -5.20 13.28
CA TRP A 387 -6.72 -5.21 13.42
C TRP A 387 -5.98 -5.36 12.09
N ASN A 388 -6.49 -6.13 11.14
CA ASN A 388 -5.90 -6.21 9.79
C ASN A 388 -6.00 -4.88 9.04
N ALA A 389 -7.15 -4.18 9.13
CA ALA A 389 -7.27 -2.83 8.61
C ALA A 389 -6.25 -1.89 9.27
N ARG A 390 -6.11 -1.95 10.60
CA ARG A 390 -5.17 -1.10 11.36
C ARG A 390 -3.70 -1.42 11.09
N ARG A 391 -3.33 -2.70 10.93
CA ARG A 391 -1.97 -3.16 10.58
C ARG A 391 -1.58 -2.73 9.17
N SER A 392 -2.55 -2.63 8.25
CA SER A 392 -2.30 -2.17 6.89
C SER A 392 -1.90 -0.68 6.81
N MET A 393 -2.25 0.13 7.81
CA MET A 393 -1.90 1.55 7.90
C MET A 393 -0.44 1.79 8.34
N ARG A 394 0.52 1.28 7.56
CA ARG A 394 1.95 1.51 7.78
C ARG A 394 2.30 2.95 7.44
N PHE A 395 3.13 3.59 8.26
CA PHE A 395 3.58 4.96 8.01
C PHE A 395 4.51 5.04 6.79
N ALA A 396 4.57 6.20 6.15
CA ALA A 396 5.46 6.43 5.02
C ALA A 396 6.94 6.30 5.43
N ALA A 397 7.76 5.64 4.60
CA ALA A 397 9.15 5.32 4.90
C ALA A 397 9.99 6.55 5.31
N HIS A 398 9.78 7.69 4.63
CA HIS A 398 10.51 8.91 4.93
C HIS A 398 10.21 9.49 6.33
N LEU A 399 9.02 9.24 6.90
CA LEU A 399 8.67 9.61 8.27
C LEU A 399 9.30 8.64 9.29
N ILE A 400 9.28 7.34 8.97
CA ILE A 400 9.95 6.30 9.76
C ILE A 400 11.45 6.60 9.87
N ASP A 401 12.10 6.95 8.76
CA ASP A 401 13.52 7.30 8.72
C ASP A 401 13.86 8.50 9.60
N VAL A 402 13.00 9.52 9.61
CA VAL A 402 13.21 10.73 10.42
C VAL A 402 13.05 10.39 11.91
N ALA A 403 12.02 9.61 12.27
CA ALA A 403 11.82 9.15 13.64
C ALA A 403 12.98 8.25 14.10
N ALA A 404 13.45 7.31 13.27
CA ALA A 404 14.58 6.44 13.57
C ALA A 404 15.87 7.23 13.79
N LYS A 405 16.15 8.24 12.94
CA LYS A 405 17.31 9.15 13.13
C LYS A 405 17.21 9.93 14.43
N PHE A 406 16.02 10.40 14.81
CA PHE A 406 15.81 11.08 16.08
C PHE A 406 16.05 10.14 17.28
N ARG A 407 15.44 8.95 17.25
CA ARG A 407 15.60 7.92 18.28
C ARG A 407 17.05 7.53 18.48
N SER A 408 17.77 7.25 17.39
CA SER A 408 19.18 6.87 17.43
C SER A 408 20.04 8.00 18.01
N LYS A 409 19.86 9.24 17.51
CA LYS A 409 20.70 10.39 17.90
C LYS A 409 20.48 10.87 19.33
N PHE A 410 19.23 10.92 19.79
CA PHE A 410 18.89 11.59 21.05
C PHE A 410 18.49 10.61 22.15
N LEU A 411 17.92 9.46 21.80
CA LEU A 411 17.28 8.55 22.75
C LEU A 411 18.05 7.23 22.93
N ASN A 412 19.17 7.03 22.22
CA ASN A 412 19.95 5.78 22.21
C ASN A 412 19.06 4.56 21.89
N SER A 413 18.20 4.70 20.89
CA SER A 413 17.16 3.73 20.53
C SER A 413 17.28 3.34 19.06
N VAL A 414 17.39 2.05 18.78
CA VAL A 414 17.44 1.43 17.44
C VAL A 414 16.69 0.10 17.46
N ASP A 415 16.08 -0.28 16.33
CA ASP A 415 15.10 -1.37 16.31
C ASP A 415 15.69 -2.75 16.65
N GLU A 416 16.96 -2.97 16.33
CA GLU A 416 17.69 -4.18 16.64
C GLU A 416 17.84 -4.40 18.15
N THR A 417 18.21 -3.37 18.90
CA THR A 417 18.40 -3.47 20.36
C THR A 417 17.07 -3.47 21.09
N ASP A 418 16.11 -2.72 20.55
CA ASP A 418 14.82 -2.46 21.19
C ASP A 418 13.82 -3.59 20.95
N GLY A 419 14.12 -4.51 20.02
CA GLY A 419 13.22 -5.62 19.66
C GLY A 419 11.98 -5.16 18.88
N THR A 420 12.09 -4.05 18.16
CA THR A 420 10.97 -3.38 17.46
C THR A 420 11.08 -3.45 15.94
N LYS A 421 11.95 -4.31 15.41
CA LYS A 421 12.10 -4.49 13.96
C LYS A 421 10.83 -5.06 13.35
N VAL A 422 10.28 -4.36 12.37
CA VAL A 422 9.08 -4.77 11.63
C VAL A 422 9.45 -5.29 10.25
N THR A 423 8.70 -6.25 9.72
CA THR A 423 8.83 -6.75 8.34
C THR A 423 8.07 -5.87 7.36
N ASP A 424 8.50 -5.86 6.09
CA ASP A 424 7.85 -5.09 5.03
C ASP A 424 6.41 -5.55 4.76
N ASP A 425 6.17 -6.86 4.87
CA ASP A 425 4.84 -7.43 4.77
C ASP A 425 4.15 -7.49 6.12
N TRP A 426 3.19 -6.58 6.34
CA TRP A 426 2.43 -6.51 7.57
C TRP A 426 1.55 -7.75 7.78
N GLN A 427 1.13 -8.46 6.73
CA GLN A 427 0.23 -9.62 6.85
C GLN A 427 0.90 -10.75 7.63
N ASN A 428 2.20 -10.94 7.36
CA ASN A 428 3.05 -11.95 7.96
C ASN A 428 3.72 -11.48 9.27
N PHE A 429 3.63 -10.20 9.61
CA PHE A 429 4.19 -9.66 10.84
C PHE A 429 3.31 -10.00 12.06
N LYS A 430 3.73 -10.98 12.86
CA LYS A 430 3.07 -11.41 14.10
C LYS A 430 4.12 -11.55 15.22
N PRO A 431 4.55 -10.45 15.86
CA PRO A 431 5.55 -10.52 16.92
C PRO A 431 5.04 -11.30 18.13
N ILE A 432 5.95 -11.97 18.82
CA ILE A 432 5.66 -12.59 20.12
C ILE A 432 5.37 -11.46 21.12
N ARG A 433 4.25 -11.57 21.83
CA ARG A 433 3.87 -10.61 22.87
C ARG A 433 4.99 -10.49 23.92
N GLY A 434 5.44 -9.26 24.17
CA GLY A 434 6.53 -8.95 25.08
C GLY A 434 7.95 -9.07 24.48
N ALA A 435 8.09 -9.44 23.20
CA ALA A 435 9.40 -9.43 22.55
C ALA A 435 9.96 -8.02 22.34
N ALA A 436 9.09 -7.02 22.16
CA ALA A 436 9.47 -5.62 22.09
C ALA A 436 9.80 -5.07 23.48
N ARG A 437 11.05 -4.65 23.67
CA ARG A 437 11.55 -4.03 24.91
C ARG A 437 11.45 -2.51 24.87
N GLY A 438 11.62 -1.91 23.69
CA GLY A 438 11.66 -0.47 23.49
C GLY A 438 12.97 0.17 23.95
N GLY A 439 13.20 1.37 23.42
CA GLY A 439 14.41 2.15 23.68
C GLY A 439 14.50 2.61 25.15
N PRO A 440 15.69 3.00 25.62
CA PRO A 440 15.95 3.36 27.02
C PRO A 440 15.43 4.78 27.36
N TYR A 441 14.15 5.02 27.14
CA TYR A 441 13.45 6.27 27.45
C TYR A 441 11.96 6.01 27.76
N LEU A 442 11.37 6.91 28.55
CA LEU A 442 9.93 7.00 28.74
C LEU A 442 9.34 7.89 27.64
N ALA A 443 8.21 7.52 27.07
CA ALA A 443 7.44 8.43 26.22
C ALA A 443 6.14 8.83 26.89
N VAL A 444 5.79 10.10 26.75
CA VAL A 444 4.52 10.62 27.23
C VAL A 444 3.83 11.43 26.15
N HIS A 445 2.51 11.30 26.10
CA HIS A 445 1.67 12.16 25.28
C HIS A 445 0.77 13.02 26.17
N LEU A 446 0.97 14.33 26.11
CA LEU A 446 0.22 15.33 26.85
C LEU A 446 -0.64 16.15 25.88
N ARG A 447 -1.95 15.87 25.86
CA ARG A 447 -2.93 16.66 25.13
C ARG A 447 -3.42 17.80 26.02
N ARG A 448 -3.12 19.05 25.64
CA ARG A 448 -3.40 20.24 26.45
C ARG A 448 -4.49 21.10 25.84
N ASN A 449 -4.20 21.93 24.83
CA ASN A 449 -5.07 22.96 24.24
C ASN A 449 -6.58 22.86 24.57
N ASP A 450 -7.37 22.24 23.70
CA ASP A 450 -8.83 22.08 23.84
C ASP A 450 -9.23 21.22 25.05
N PHE A 451 -8.31 20.37 25.52
CA PHE A 451 -8.52 19.48 26.66
C PHE A 451 -8.43 20.20 28.02
N LEU A 452 -7.72 21.34 28.10
CA LEU A 452 -7.66 22.15 29.31
C LEU A 452 -9.00 22.81 29.63
N GLU A 453 -9.77 23.16 28.60
CA GLU A 453 -11.12 23.72 28.75
C GLU A 453 -12.17 22.61 28.82
N GLY A 454 -12.17 21.69 27.85
CA GLY A 454 -13.23 20.68 27.72
C GLY A 454 -13.14 19.51 28.70
N ARG A 455 -11.98 19.26 29.33
CA ARG A 455 -11.71 18.06 30.15
C ARG A 455 -10.86 18.34 31.39
N LYS A 456 -11.04 19.51 32.01
CA LYS A 456 -10.21 20.01 33.10
C LYS A 456 -9.98 19.01 34.25
N SER A 457 -11.00 18.25 34.65
CA SER A 457 -10.91 17.28 35.76
C SER A 457 -10.09 16.01 35.43
N ARG A 458 -9.83 15.75 34.15
CA ARG A 458 -9.09 14.56 33.68
C ARG A 458 -7.70 14.90 33.13
N THR A 459 -7.44 16.17 32.82
CA THR A 459 -6.16 16.66 32.30
C THR A 459 -5.25 17.09 33.46
N PRO A 460 -4.06 16.51 33.65
CA PRO A 460 -3.15 16.91 34.72
C PRO A 460 -2.60 18.32 34.54
N SER A 461 -2.31 19.00 35.64
CA SER A 461 -1.40 20.14 35.65
C SER A 461 0.04 19.71 35.33
N LEU A 462 0.88 20.67 34.90
CA LEU A 462 2.27 20.38 34.58
C LEU A 462 3.06 19.83 35.79
N PRO A 463 2.90 20.36 37.02
CA PRO A 463 3.52 19.77 38.21
C PRO A 463 3.10 18.32 38.44
N LYS A 464 1.80 18.00 38.31
CA LYS A 464 1.29 16.64 38.49
C LYS A 464 1.79 15.68 37.42
N ALA A 465 1.81 16.13 36.16
CA ALA A 465 2.40 15.37 35.07
C ALA A 465 3.89 15.10 35.29
N ALA A 466 4.66 16.12 35.72
CA ALA A 466 6.08 15.98 36.03
C ALA A 466 6.34 15.02 37.20
N GLU A 467 5.52 15.08 38.27
CA GLU A 467 5.58 14.13 39.39
C GLU A 467 5.42 12.68 38.90
N ARG A 468 4.37 12.42 38.09
CA ARG A 468 4.13 11.08 37.52
C ARG A 468 5.29 10.62 36.63
N ILE A 469 5.83 11.53 35.81
CA ILE A 469 6.99 11.26 34.94
C ILE A 469 8.22 10.89 35.77
N ARG A 470 8.58 11.66 36.80
CA ARG A 470 9.74 11.38 37.66
C ARG A 470 9.61 10.02 38.32
N ARG A 471 8.45 9.72 38.90
CA ARG A 471 8.19 8.42 39.55
C ARG A 471 8.42 7.26 38.58
N GLU A 472 7.92 7.38 37.35
CA GLU A 472 8.06 6.32 36.35
C GLU A 472 9.50 6.17 35.85
N LEU A 473 10.21 7.29 35.64
CA LEU A 473 11.62 7.28 35.25
C LEU A 473 12.50 6.65 36.33
N GLN A 474 12.26 6.96 37.60
CA GLN A 474 12.97 6.34 38.73
C GLN A 474 12.67 4.84 38.83
N ARG A 475 11.39 4.45 38.74
CA ARG A 475 10.96 3.04 38.77
C ARG A 475 11.61 2.20 37.67
N LEU A 476 11.78 2.78 36.48
CA LEU A 476 12.35 2.10 35.31
C LEU A 476 13.87 2.28 35.17
N GLU A 477 14.49 3.03 36.08
CA GLU A 477 15.91 3.40 36.02
C GLU A 477 16.29 4.11 34.71
N LEU A 478 15.38 4.94 34.18
CA LEU A 478 15.57 5.70 32.93
C LEU A 478 15.96 7.15 33.20
N LYS A 479 16.78 7.72 32.30
CA LYS A 479 17.24 9.12 32.39
C LYS A 479 16.66 10.05 31.33
N LYS A 480 15.93 9.51 30.36
CA LYS A 480 15.42 10.26 29.21
C LYS A 480 13.91 10.14 29.12
N VAL A 481 13.25 11.27 28.86
CA VAL A 481 11.81 11.32 28.54
C VAL A 481 11.59 12.04 27.23
N PHE A 482 10.75 11.46 26.39
CA PHE A 482 10.24 12.08 25.18
C PHE A 482 8.81 12.57 25.41
N ILE A 483 8.52 13.82 25.06
CA ILE A 483 7.19 14.42 25.22
C ILE A 483 6.61 14.74 23.85
N ALA A 484 5.51 14.08 23.49
CA ALA A 484 4.61 14.50 22.43
C ALA A 484 3.51 15.38 23.04
N THR A 485 3.39 16.63 22.60
CA THR A 485 2.40 17.56 23.16
C THR A 485 1.97 18.58 22.13
N ASP A 486 0.71 18.99 22.19
CA ASP A 486 0.19 20.14 21.46
C ASP A 486 0.23 21.43 22.29
N GLY A 487 0.73 21.36 23.53
CA GLY A 487 0.95 22.51 24.41
C GLY A 487 1.92 23.53 23.83
N SER A 488 1.92 24.72 24.44
CA SER A 488 2.78 25.83 24.03
C SER A 488 4.26 25.56 24.34
N GLY A 489 5.15 26.37 23.74
CA GLY A 489 6.57 26.34 24.10
C GLY A 489 6.81 26.66 25.58
N ALA A 490 5.93 27.45 26.21
CA ALA A 490 5.96 27.74 27.64
C ALA A 490 5.61 26.52 28.49
N ASP A 491 4.61 25.71 28.08
CA ASP A 491 4.30 24.45 28.78
C ASP A 491 5.49 23.48 28.75
N VAL A 492 6.17 23.38 27.60
CA VAL A 492 7.38 22.55 27.46
C VAL A 492 8.53 23.11 28.30
N GLY A 493 8.70 24.43 28.34
CA GLY A 493 9.69 25.10 29.20
C GLY A 493 9.46 24.82 30.68
N ALA A 494 8.23 24.95 31.16
CA ALA A 494 7.88 24.66 32.55
C ALA A 494 8.08 23.17 32.91
N LEU A 495 7.74 22.24 32.01
CA LEU A 495 8.06 20.82 32.23
C LEU A 495 9.58 20.56 32.28
N ARG A 496 10.35 21.29 31.47
CA ARG A 496 11.81 21.20 31.47
C ARG A 496 12.39 21.66 32.80
N GLU A 497 11.95 22.80 33.32
CA GLU A 497 12.36 23.31 34.63
C GLU A 497 12.04 22.35 35.77
N LEU A 498 10.93 21.61 35.66
CA LEU A 498 10.57 20.60 36.64
C LEU A 498 11.47 19.35 36.52
N LEU A 499 11.76 18.87 35.32
CA LEU A 499 12.41 17.56 35.15
C LEU A 499 13.94 17.60 35.11
N GLU A 500 14.53 18.71 34.64
CA GLU A 500 15.98 18.88 34.54
C GLU A 500 16.58 19.43 35.86
N PRO A 501 17.86 19.13 36.16
CA PRO A 501 18.82 18.35 35.36
C PRO A 501 18.76 16.83 35.57
N GLU A 502 17.91 16.34 36.47
CA GLU A 502 17.87 14.91 36.84
C GLU A 502 17.48 14.00 35.66
N PHE A 503 16.52 14.45 34.84
CA PHE A 503 16.03 13.74 33.67
C PHE A 503 16.07 14.62 32.42
N GLN A 504 16.60 14.08 31.32
CA GLN A 504 16.72 14.80 30.06
C GLN A 504 15.41 14.77 29.28
N LEU A 505 14.89 15.96 28.93
CA LEU A 505 13.62 16.11 28.22
C LEU A 505 13.84 16.38 26.72
N PHE A 506 13.28 15.50 25.89
CA PHE A 506 13.31 15.61 24.43
C PHE A 506 11.92 15.85 23.84
N VAL A 507 11.86 16.69 22.80
CA VAL A 507 10.65 16.97 22.01
C VAL A 507 11.03 17.03 20.54
N PHE A 508 10.13 16.57 19.66
CA PHE A 508 10.28 16.76 18.22
C PHE A 508 9.49 18.01 17.79
N THR A 509 10.09 19.19 17.94
CA THR A 509 9.41 20.45 17.64
C THR A 509 8.96 20.55 16.18
N GLY A 510 7.71 20.94 15.95
CA GLY A 510 7.20 21.32 14.63
C GLY A 510 7.70 22.69 14.20
N THR A 511 8.99 22.82 13.86
CA THR A 511 9.52 24.09 13.33
C THR A 511 8.87 24.41 11.96
N PRO A 512 8.82 25.68 11.53
CA PRO A 512 8.27 26.05 10.23
C PRO A 512 8.84 25.23 9.07
N GLU A 513 10.14 24.90 9.11
CA GLU A 513 10.83 24.11 8.09
C GLU A 513 10.32 22.66 8.08
N ARG A 514 10.15 22.07 9.27
CA ARG A 514 9.61 20.71 9.41
C ARG A 514 8.16 20.64 8.97
N ILE A 515 7.34 21.64 9.31
CA ILE A 515 5.95 21.70 8.86
C ILE A 515 5.87 21.90 7.34
N LYS A 516 6.74 22.71 6.74
CA LYS A 516 6.81 22.86 5.28
C LYS A 516 7.15 21.54 4.59
N LYS A 517 8.06 20.76 5.19
CA LYS A 517 8.59 19.51 4.65
C LYS A 517 7.68 18.31 4.86
N PHE A 518 7.15 18.13 6.07
CA PHE A 518 6.42 16.92 6.48
C PHE A 518 4.94 17.17 6.74
N HIS A 519 4.47 18.41 6.57
CA HIS A 519 3.13 18.82 6.97
C HIS A 519 2.89 18.67 8.48
N ALA A 520 1.77 19.20 8.98
CA ALA A 520 1.42 19.05 10.40
C ALA A 520 1.15 17.57 10.75
N GLY A 521 0.53 16.82 9.84
CA GLY A 521 0.27 15.39 9.98
C GLY A 521 1.53 14.54 10.07
N GLY A 522 2.57 14.83 9.29
CA GLY A 522 3.82 14.06 9.33
C GLY A 522 4.63 14.31 10.60
N VAL A 523 4.64 15.54 11.11
CA VAL A 523 5.22 15.84 12.44
C VAL A 523 4.50 15.05 13.53
N ALA A 524 3.16 15.04 13.51
CA ALA A 524 2.35 14.26 14.44
C ALA A 524 2.62 12.75 14.34
N ILE A 525 2.81 12.21 13.12
CA ILE A 525 3.18 10.80 12.93
C ILE A 525 4.58 10.50 13.49
N ILE A 526 5.55 11.40 13.27
CA ILE A 526 6.90 11.22 13.83
C ILE A 526 6.85 11.16 15.36
N ASP A 527 6.08 12.04 16.01
CA ASP A 527 5.83 11.97 17.45
C ASP A 527 5.24 10.61 17.86
N GLN A 528 4.23 10.12 17.12
CA GLN A 528 3.62 8.81 17.40
C GLN A 528 4.61 7.64 17.27
N ILE A 529 5.46 7.66 16.24
CA ILE A 529 6.49 6.63 16.04
C ILE A 529 7.51 6.68 17.18
N ILE A 530 7.98 7.87 17.57
CA ILE A 530 8.93 7.99 18.68
C ILE A 530 8.25 7.53 19.99
N CYS A 531 6.99 7.87 20.22
CA CYS A 531 6.27 7.39 21.41
C CYS A 531 6.06 5.87 21.40
N SER A 532 5.75 5.26 20.25
CA SER A 532 5.47 3.83 20.17
C SER A 532 6.69 2.96 20.45
N HIS A 533 7.91 3.47 20.26
CA HIS A 533 9.16 2.74 20.45
C HIS A 533 9.79 2.89 21.86
N ALA A 534 9.14 3.62 22.77
CA ALA A 534 9.64 3.80 24.13
C ALA A 534 9.51 2.53 24.98
N ARG A 535 10.29 2.43 26.06
CA ARG A 535 10.17 1.33 27.02
C ARG A 535 8.78 1.28 27.65
N VAL A 536 8.29 2.43 28.08
CA VAL A 536 6.93 2.63 28.61
C VAL A 536 6.33 3.86 27.94
N PHE A 537 5.04 3.79 27.66
CA PHE A 537 4.24 4.90 27.16
C PHE A 537 3.15 5.30 28.15
N ILE A 538 2.97 6.60 28.37
CA ILE A 538 1.85 7.19 29.13
C ILE A 538 1.10 8.19 28.25
N GLY A 539 -0.17 7.93 27.99
CA GLY A 539 -1.04 8.77 27.17
C GLY A 539 -1.88 9.78 27.95
N THR A 540 -2.64 10.59 27.22
CA THR A 540 -3.75 11.38 27.76
C THR A 540 -5.07 10.65 27.58
N TYR A 541 -5.92 10.67 28.62
CA TYR A 541 -7.24 10.04 28.67
C TYR A 541 -8.13 10.47 27.49
N GLU A 542 -8.78 9.50 26.83
CA GLU A 542 -9.69 9.71 25.69
C GLU A 542 -9.12 10.51 24.50
N SER A 543 -7.79 10.60 24.37
CA SER A 543 -7.19 11.20 23.19
C SER A 543 -7.03 10.16 22.09
N THR A 544 -7.61 10.43 20.92
CA THR A 544 -7.42 9.60 19.72
C THR A 544 -5.96 9.54 19.28
N PHE A 545 -5.14 10.55 19.60
CA PHE A 545 -3.69 10.51 19.38
C PHE A 545 -3.02 9.44 20.26
N SER A 546 -3.38 9.36 21.56
CA SER A 546 -2.91 8.30 22.46
C SER A 546 -3.33 6.92 21.97
N PHE A 547 -4.59 6.76 21.54
CA PHE A 547 -5.11 5.48 21.05
C PHE A 547 -4.31 4.95 19.86
N ARG A 548 -3.94 5.82 18.91
CA ARG A 548 -3.13 5.40 17.75
C ARG A 548 -1.72 4.97 18.14
N ILE A 549 -1.13 5.54 19.20
CA ILE A 549 0.15 5.10 19.76
C ILE A 549 0.00 3.74 20.42
N GLN A 550 -1.05 3.56 21.22
CA GLN A 550 -1.32 2.28 21.91
C GLN A 550 -1.46 1.14 20.90
N GLU A 551 -2.22 1.35 19.82
CA GLU A 551 -2.34 0.37 18.74
C GLU A 551 -1.02 0.09 18.02
N GLU A 552 -0.16 1.09 17.84
CA GLU A 552 1.15 0.87 17.24
C GLU A 552 2.05 0.02 18.16
N ARG A 553 1.94 0.21 19.48
CA ARG A 553 2.63 -0.63 20.47
C ARG A 553 2.10 -2.05 20.50
N GLU A 554 0.78 -2.22 20.35
CA GLU A 554 0.16 -3.54 20.17
C GLU A 554 0.70 -4.25 18.93
N ILE A 555 0.79 -3.54 17.79
CA ILE A 555 1.36 -4.08 16.54
C ILE A 555 2.82 -4.49 16.73
N LEU A 556 3.62 -3.68 17.43
CA LEU A 556 5.03 -3.98 17.72
C LEU A 556 5.23 -5.13 18.72
N GLY A 557 4.18 -5.52 19.45
CA GLY A 557 4.24 -6.63 20.40
C GLY A 557 4.74 -6.23 21.80
N PHE A 558 4.54 -4.98 22.22
CA PHE A 558 4.82 -4.56 23.60
C PHE A 558 3.86 -5.20 24.61
N MET A 559 4.24 -5.24 25.89
CA MET A 559 3.36 -5.68 26.98
C MET A 559 2.30 -4.62 27.32
N GLU A 560 1.13 -5.06 27.82
CA GLU A 560 0.00 -4.18 28.15
C GLU A 560 0.35 -3.12 29.20
N ASP A 561 1.09 -3.52 30.23
CA ASP A 561 1.54 -2.68 31.35
C ASP A 561 2.47 -1.55 30.88
N SER A 562 3.15 -1.73 29.76
CA SER A 562 3.98 -0.71 29.13
C SER A 562 3.21 0.21 28.16
N THR A 563 1.96 -0.12 27.83
CA THR A 563 1.21 0.48 26.71
C THR A 563 -0.03 1.25 27.17
N PHE A 564 -0.88 0.64 27.99
CA PHE A 564 -2.19 1.18 28.35
C PHE A 564 -2.14 2.03 29.63
N ASN A 565 -1.16 2.95 29.70
CA ASN A 565 -1.03 3.90 30.80
C ASN A 565 -1.56 5.28 30.38
N ILE A 566 -2.17 5.98 31.32
CA ILE A 566 -2.65 7.35 31.12
C ILE A 566 -2.28 8.24 32.30
N PHE A 567 -2.28 9.55 32.08
CA PHE A 567 -2.30 10.51 33.17
C PHE A 567 -3.68 10.60 33.81
N CYS A 568 -3.70 10.83 35.12
CA CYS A 568 -4.89 11.19 35.87
C CYS A 568 -4.91 12.69 36.11
N GLY A 569 -6.11 13.26 36.28
CA GLY A 569 -6.26 14.64 36.75
C GLY A 569 -5.76 14.83 38.18
N ASP A 570 -5.55 16.08 38.57
CA ASP A 570 -4.84 16.45 39.81
C ASP A 570 -5.46 15.89 41.09
N GLU A 571 -6.79 15.75 41.12
CA GLU A 571 -7.54 15.29 42.30
C GLU A 571 -7.53 13.77 42.49
N ASN A 572 -7.00 13.00 41.53
CA ASN A 572 -7.06 11.54 41.54
C ASN A 572 -5.65 10.92 41.51
N GLU A 573 -5.30 10.13 42.53
CA GLU A 573 -4.07 9.33 42.53
C GLU A 573 -4.15 8.14 41.57
N SER A 574 -5.34 7.56 41.43
CA SER A 574 -5.69 6.50 40.47
C SER A 574 -6.96 6.87 39.73
N CYS A 575 -6.97 6.70 38.41
CA CYS A 575 -8.11 6.95 37.55
C CYS A 575 -8.38 5.73 36.67
N GLU A 576 -9.60 5.65 36.15
CA GLU A 576 -10.00 4.60 35.21
C GLU A 576 -9.05 4.59 34.00
N GLY A 577 -8.34 3.48 33.82
CA GLY A 577 -7.35 3.33 32.75
C GLY A 577 -7.99 3.35 31.37
N SER A 578 -7.16 3.45 30.32
CA SER A 578 -7.68 3.26 28.95
C SER A 578 -8.19 1.84 28.77
N THR A 579 -9.32 1.69 28.07
CA THR A 579 -9.82 0.38 27.64
C THR A 579 -8.72 -0.37 26.89
N ARG A 580 -8.50 -1.62 27.29
CA ARG A 580 -7.42 -2.46 26.74
C ARG A 580 -7.95 -3.21 25.54
N TRP A 581 -7.56 -2.75 24.35
CA TRP A 581 -7.86 -3.42 23.10
C TRP A 581 -6.61 -4.13 22.62
N THR A 582 -6.56 -5.44 22.85
CA THR A 582 -5.41 -6.26 22.46
C THR A 582 -5.51 -6.68 21.00
N ILE A 583 -4.37 -6.75 20.33
CA ILE A 583 -4.29 -7.22 18.95
C ILE A 583 -4.81 -8.65 18.77
N GLN A 584 -5.64 -8.86 17.75
CA GLN A 584 -6.14 -10.17 17.31
C GLN A 584 -5.62 -10.45 15.91
N TYR A 585 -5.07 -11.65 15.70
CA TYR A 585 -4.50 -12.07 14.41
C TYR A 585 -5.35 -13.11 13.67
N SER A 586 -6.35 -13.69 14.34
CA SER A 586 -7.22 -14.78 13.86
C SER A 586 -8.63 -14.58 14.35
#